data_AF-A0A2G8T7K0-F1
#
_entry.id   AF-A0A2G8T7K0-F1
#
_cell.length_a   1.000
_cell.length_b   1.000
_cell.length_c   1.000
_cell.angle_alpha   90.00
_cell.angle_beta   90.00
_cell.angle_gamma   90.00
#
_symmetry.space_group_name_H-M   'P 1'
#
loop_
_entity.id
_entity.type
_entity.pdbx_description
1 polymer ?
#
loop_
_entity_poly.entity_id
_entity_poly.type
_entity_poly.pdbx_seq_one_letter_code
_entity_poly.pdbx_strand_id
1 'polypeptide(L)'
;MRAHWDDILRLASSIKHGTVTASLALRELGRIERTLFTMKTYQCIVCGFIYDESAGMPAEGIAADTRWDDIPADWSCPDCGVAKADVEMVDL
;
A
#
# COMPACT_ATOMS: atom_id res chain seq x y z
N MET A 1 -2.25 -6.90 6.10
CA MET A 1 -3.49 -7.73 6.15
C MET A 1 -4.34 -7.55 7.43
N ARG A 2 -4.37 -6.38 8.10
CA ARG A 2 -5.25 -6.15 9.28
C ARG A 2 -5.86 -4.74 9.42
N ALA A 3 -5.68 -3.83 8.47
CA ALA A 3 -6.12 -2.43 8.64
C ALA A 3 -7.62 -2.20 8.34
N HIS A 4 -8.28 -3.08 7.58
CA HIS A 4 -9.63 -2.81 7.05
C HIS A 4 -10.73 -3.77 7.51
N TRP A 5 -10.46 -4.61 8.52
CA TRP A 5 -11.46 -5.57 9.01
C TRP A 5 -12.65 -4.87 9.71
N ASP A 6 -12.38 -3.80 10.47
CA ASP A 6 -13.42 -2.98 11.10
C ASP A 6 -14.33 -2.30 10.07
N ASP A 7 -13.79 -1.85 8.94
CA ASP A 7 -14.56 -1.23 7.86
C ASP A 7 -15.46 -2.25 7.15
N ILE A 8 -14.95 -3.47 6.92
CA ILE A 8 -15.73 -4.59 6.38
C ILE A 8 -16.87 -4.97 7.33
N LEU A 9 -16.61 -5.03 8.63
CA LEU A 9 -17.62 -5.34 9.65
C LEU A 9 -18.70 -4.25 9.76
N ARG A 10 -18.32 -2.97 9.64
CA ARG A 10 -19.28 -1.86 9.59
C ARG A 10 -20.18 -1.94 8.37
N LEU A 11 -19.63 -2.22 7.19
CA LEU A 11 -20.41 -2.38 5.96
C LEU A 11 -21.37 -3.58 6.06
N ALA A 12 -20.92 -4.72 6.59
CA ALA A 12 -21.77 -5.89 6.81
C ALA A 12 -22.92 -5.59 7.80
N SER A 13 -22.65 -4.81 8.85
CA SER A 13 -23.67 -4.35 9.79
C SER A 13 -24.72 -3.47 9.11
N SER A 14 -24.33 -2.55 8.22
CA SER A 14 -25.28 -1.68 7.51
C SER A 14 -26.19 -2.45 6.54
N ILE A 15 -25.71 -3.54 5.94
CA ILE A 15 -26.55 -4.45 5.15
C ILE A 15 -27.56 -5.17 6.06
N LYS A 16 -27.14 -5.66 7.24
CA LYS A 16 -28.01 -6.35 8.21
C LYS A 16 -29.12 -5.44 8.75
N HIS A 17 -28.84 -4.15 8.90
CA HIS A 17 -29.82 -3.16 9.37
C HIS A 17 -30.64 -2.52 8.22
N GLY A 18 -30.42 -2.94 6.96
CA GLY A 18 -31.21 -2.49 5.81
C GLY A 18 -31.01 -1.02 5.42
N THR A 19 -29.96 -0.36 5.93
CA THR A 19 -29.69 1.07 5.66
C THR A 19 -29.03 1.32 4.31
N VAL A 20 -28.40 0.29 3.74
CA VAL A 20 -27.82 0.31 2.39
C VAL A 20 -28.08 -1.02 1.68
N THR A 21 -28.35 -0.97 0.38
CA THR A 21 -28.50 -2.18 -0.43
C THR A 21 -27.14 -2.86 -0.60
N ALA A 22 -27.13 -4.19 -0.68
CA ALA A 22 -25.92 -4.95 -0.98
C ALA A 22 -25.22 -4.47 -2.25
N SER A 23 -25.98 -3.99 -3.25
CA SER A 23 -25.47 -3.40 -4.48
C SER A 23 -24.69 -2.09 -4.28
N LEU A 24 -25.06 -1.27 -3.29
CA LEU A 24 -24.34 -0.05 -2.95
C LEU A 24 -23.07 -0.37 -2.16
N ALA A 25 -23.13 -1.32 -1.22
CA ALA A 25 -21.96 -1.78 -0.47
C ALA A 25 -20.91 -2.43 -1.39
N LEU A 26 -21.32 -3.26 -2.37
CA LEU A 26 -20.40 -3.85 -3.37
C LEU A 26 -19.75 -2.79 -4.26
N ARG A 27 -20.48 -1.72 -4.62
CA ARG A 27 -19.92 -0.58 -5.35
C ARG A 27 -18.88 0.18 -4.53
N GLU A 28 -19.10 0.32 -3.23
CA GLU A 28 -18.16 0.96 -2.32
C GLU A 28 -16.91 0.11 -2.09
N LEU A 29 -17.07 -1.20 -1.87
CA LEU A 29 -15.97 -2.16 -1.77
C LEU A 29 -15.12 -2.17 -3.04
N GLY A 30 -15.74 -2.13 -4.23
CA GLY A 30 -15.03 -1.97 -5.51
C GLY A 30 -14.43 -0.58 -5.74
N ARG A 31 -14.75 0.43 -4.91
CA ARG A 31 -14.04 1.71 -4.87
C ARG A 31 -12.84 1.64 -3.93
N ILE A 32 -12.93 0.91 -2.81
CA ILE A 32 -11.84 0.69 -1.86
C ILE A 32 -10.65 -0.02 -2.54
N GLU A 33 -10.91 -1.02 -3.39
CA GLU A 33 -9.86 -1.69 -4.20
C GLU A 33 -9.12 -0.73 -5.15
N ARG A 34 -9.81 0.28 -5.71
CA ARG A 34 -9.21 1.24 -6.64
C ARG A 34 -8.44 2.37 -5.97
N THR A 35 -8.78 2.72 -4.73
CA THR A 35 -8.06 3.79 -4.01
C THR A 35 -6.71 3.30 -3.48
N LEU A 36 -6.57 2.00 -3.21
CA LEU A 36 -5.29 1.36 -2.86
C LEU A 36 -4.25 1.41 -4.01
N PHE A 37 -4.69 1.66 -5.24
CA PHE A 37 -3.86 1.59 -6.45
C PHE A 37 -3.12 2.89 -6.82
N THR A 38 -3.10 3.89 -5.94
CA THR A 38 -2.46 5.19 -6.24
C THR A 38 -1.00 5.28 -5.82
N MET A 39 -0.55 4.37 -4.95
CA MET A 39 0.82 4.23 -4.46
C MET A 39 1.49 3.04 -5.13
N LYS A 40 2.75 3.22 -5.54
CA LYS A 40 3.52 2.18 -6.20
C LYS A 40 4.28 1.37 -5.17
N THR A 41 4.54 0.11 -5.52
CA THR A 41 5.45 -0.74 -4.75
C THR A 41 6.72 -0.98 -5.55
N TYR A 42 7.85 -1.04 -4.87
CA TYR A 42 9.15 -1.26 -5.47
C TYR A 42 9.82 -2.47 -4.82
N GLN A 43 10.46 -3.31 -5.62
CA GLN A 43 11.15 -4.51 -5.17
C GLN A 43 12.62 -4.48 -5.57
N CYS A 44 13.49 -4.76 -4.60
CA CYS A 44 14.90 -5.00 -4.85
C CYS A 44 15.08 -6.29 -5.66
N ILE A 45 15.68 -6.19 -6.84
CA ILE A 45 15.88 -7.34 -7.74
C ILE A 45 16.97 -8.30 -7.23
N VAL A 46 17.75 -7.88 -6.23
CA VAL A 46 18.87 -8.64 -5.68
C VAL A 46 18.46 -9.48 -4.47
N CYS A 47 17.73 -8.90 -3.51
CA CYS A 47 17.34 -9.60 -2.27
C CYS A 47 15.83 -9.81 -2.10
N GLY A 48 15.00 -9.18 -2.93
CA GLY A 48 13.55 -9.28 -2.86
C GLY A 48 12.87 -8.36 -1.83
N PHE A 49 13.62 -7.46 -1.17
CA PHE A 49 13.08 -6.42 -0.29
C PHE A 49 11.98 -5.59 -0.99
N ILE A 50 10.91 -5.24 -0.26
CA ILE A 50 9.76 -4.50 -0.80
C ILE A 50 9.62 -3.15 -0.10
N TYR A 51 9.67 -2.08 -0.88
CA TYR A 51 9.32 -0.73 -0.47
C TYR A 51 7.92 -0.37 -0.96
N ASP A 52 7.01 -0.09 -0.04
CA ASP A 52 5.64 0.38 -0.31
C ASP A 52 5.58 1.89 -0.05
N GLU A 53 5.29 2.69 -1.07
CA GLU A 53 5.17 4.16 -0.95
C GLU A 53 4.13 4.57 0.11
N SER A 54 3.03 3.84 0.24
CA SER A 54 1.97 4.15 1.22
C SER A 54 2.44 3.89 2.66
N ALA A 55 3.26 2.86 2.86
CA ALA A 55 3.80 2.54 4.18
C ALA A 55 5.02 3.40 4.54
N GLY A 56 5.82 3.79 3.54
CA GLY A 56 7.13 4.39 3.73
C GLY A 56 8.07 3.48 4.52
N MET A 57 9.03 4.08 5.23
CA MET A 57 9.94 3.37 6.13
C MET A 57 10.32 4.22 7.35
N PRO A 58 9.40 4.38 8.33
CA PRO A 58 9.61 5.29 9.46
C PRO A 58 10.83 4.94 10.32
N ALA A 59 11.21 3.65 10.36
CA ALA A 59 12.40 3.19 11.07
C ALA A 59 13.71 3.78 10.51
N GLU A 60 13.72 4.15 9.23
CA GLU A 60 14.86 4.75 8.53
C GLU A 60 14.63 6.23 8.19
N GLY A 61 13.56 6.83 8.75
CA GLY A 61 13.23 8.24 8.55
C GLY A 61 12.48 8.55 7.25
N ILE A 62 12.02 7.54 6.51
CA ILE A 62 11.17 7.73 5.33
C ILE A 62 9.71 7.70 5.80
N ALA A 63 8.99 8.82 5.69
CA ALA A 63 7.60 8.89 6.13
C ALA A 63 6.68 8.03 5.24
N ALA A 64 5.53 7.64 5.79
CA ALA A 64 4.44 7.10 4.98
C ALA A 64 4.03 8.07 3.87
N ASP A 65 3.50 7.55 2.76
CA ASP A 65 3.14 8.29 1.55
C ASP A 65 4.31 9.03 0.86
N THR A 66 5.55 8.58 1.08
CA THR A 66 6.73 9.12 0.39
C THR A 66 6.92 8.43 -0.96
N ARG A 67 6.96 9.20 -2.04
CA ARG A 67 7.19 8.63 -3.39
C ARG A 67 8.62 8.14 -3.54
N TRP A 68 8.81 7.12 -4.37
CA TRP A 68 10.15 6.64 -4.71
C TRP A 68 11.03 7.72 -5.30
N ASP A 69 10.45 8.63 -6.09
CA ASP A 69 11.16 9.77 -6.69
C ASP A 69 11.68 10.78 -5.64
N ASP A 70 11.04 10.85 -4.46
CA ASP A 70 11.44 11.73 -3.37
C ASP A 70 12.58 11.14 -2.51
N ILE A 71 12.86 9.83 -2.65
CA ILE A 71 13.96 9.18 -1.94
C ILE A 71 15.30 9.62 -2.55
N PRO A 72 16.32 9.99 -1.75
CA PRO A 72 17.63 10.37 -2.26
C PRO A 72 18.26 9.32 -3.18
N ALA A 73 19.03 9.76 -4.20
CA ALA A 73 19.66 8.86 -5.16
C ALA A 73 20.79 8.01 -4.56
N ASP A 74 21.37 8.46 -3.45
CA ASP A 74 22.39 7.76 -2.65
C ASP A 74 21.80 6.73 -1.68
N TRP A 75 20.46 6.63 -1.60
CA TRP A 75 19.80 5.60 -0.81
C TRP A 75 20.21 4.20 -1.27
N SER A 76 20.40 3.32 -0.29
CA SER A 76 20.79 1.93 -0.49
C SER A 76 19.78 1.01 0.18
N CYS A 77 19.52 -0.14 -0.44
CA CYS A 77 18.59 -1.14 0.09
C CYS A 77 19.02 -1.56 1.51
N PRO A 78 18.13 -1.50 2.51
CA PRO A 78 18.53 -1.77 3.90
C PRO A 78 18.83 -3.25 4.16
N ASP A 79 18.25 -4.15 3.36
CA ASP A 79 18.46 -5.59 3.50
C ASP A 79 19.79 -6.07 2.92
N CYS A 80 20.30 -5.44 1.85
CA CYS A 80 21.48 -5.94 1.13
C CYS A 80 22.50 -4.89 0.67
N GLY A 81 22.20 -3.60 0.83
CA GLY A 81 23.12 -2.50 0.55
C GLY A 81 23.32 -2.13 -0.93
N VAL A 82 22.54 -2.71 -1.85
CA VAL A 82 22.60 -2.34 -3.27
C VAL A 82 22.02 -0.95 -3.51
N ALA A 83 22.38 -0.34 -4.63
CA ALA A 83 21.96 1.01 -4.95
C ALA A 83 20.45 1.09 -5.24
N LYS A 84 19.87 2.29 -5.10
CA LYS A 84 18.49 2.59 -5.51
C LYS A 84 18.15 2.13 -6.94
N ALA A 85 19.15 2.10 -7.84
CA ALA A 85 18.99 1.66 -9.22
C ALA A 85 18.63 0.17 -9.37
N ASP A 86 18.96 -0.67 -8.39
CA ASP A 86 18.67 -2.11 -8.37
C ASP A 86 17.29 -2.42 -7.72
N VAL A 87 16.47 -1.39 -7.52
CA VAL A 87 15.13 -1.50 -6.93
C VAL A 87 14.11 -1.01 -7.96
N GLU A 88 13.32 -1.93 -8.48
CA GLU A 88 12.41 -1.72 -9.61
C GLU A 88 10.95 -1.69 -9.16
N MET A 89 10.11 -0.98 -9.91
CA MET A 89 8.68 -0.93 -9.63
C MET A 89 8.01 -2.26 -9.97
N VAL A 90 7.16 -2.73 -9.06
CA VAL A 90 6.35 -3.93 -9.23
C VAL A 90 4.86 -3.60 -9.08
N ASP A 91 4.05 -4.20 -9.94
CA ASP A 91 2.59 -4.12 -9.88
C ASP A 91 2.10 -5.29 -9.01
N LEU A 92 1.65 -4.98 -7.78
CA LEU A 92 1.22 -5.96 -6.76
C LEU A 92 -0.28 -5.86 -6.45
#